data_AF-A0A441UJA3-F1
#
_entry.id   AF-A0A441UJA3-F1
#
_cell.length_a   1.000
_cell.length_b   1.000
_cell.length_c   1.000
_cell.angle_alpha   90.00
_cell.angle_beta   90.00
_cell.angle_gamma   90.00
#
_symmetry.space_group_name_H-M   'P 1'
#
loop_
_entity.id
_entity.type
_entity.pdbx_description
1 polymer ?
#
loop_
_entity_poly.entity_id
_entity_poly.type
_entity_poly.pdbx_seq_one_letter_code
_entity_poly.pdbx_strand_id
1 'polypeptide(L)' 'MSRFPQSEFLGPEDLALCQRVFDQICADASLDSTSIEAEDLAAMVLSAFQRSPDKTEADLLAAIRARRNDFEKQAG' A
#
# COMPACT_ATOMS: atom_id res chain seq x y z
N MET A 1 -15.69 -13.96 16.76
CA MET A 1 -14.75 -12.83 16.70
C MET A 1 -13.42 -13.32 17.24
N SER A 2 -12.53 -13.78 16.37
CA SER A 2 -11.18 -14.22 16.73
C SER A 2 -10.19 -13.32 16.01
N ARG A 3 -9.58 -12.42 16.78
CA ARG A 3 -8.59 -11.43 16.36
C ARG A 3 -7.27 -11.85 17.00
N PHE A 4 -6.50 -12.72 16.34
CA PHE A 4 -5.13 -13.09 16.73
C PHE A 4 -4.31 -13.55 15.51
N PRO A 5 -2.97 -13.49 15.59
CA PRO A 5 -2.11 -12.89 14.58
C PRO A 5 -1.68 -13.92 13.53
N GLN A 6 -1.98 -13.65 12.28
CA GLN A 6 -1.59 -14.52 11.17
C GLN A 6 -0.70 -13.71 10.23
N SER A 7 0.60 -13.92 10.40
CA SER A 7 1.54 -13.78 9.30
C SER A 7 0.98 -14.51 8.06
N GLU A 8 1.13 -13.87 6.90
CA GLU A 8 1.33 -14.49 5.57
C GLU A 8 0.16 -14.79 4.62
N PHE A 9 -1.12 -14.59 4.94
CA PHE A 9 -2.15 -14.71 3.89
C PHE A 9 -3.17 -13.56 3.93
N LEU A 10 -2.95 -12.57 3.06
CA LEU A 10 -4.03 -11.71 2.61
C LEU A 10 -5.08 -12.60 1.96
N GLY A 11 -6.34 -12.48 2.37
CA GLY A 11 -7.43 -13.12 1.65
C GLY A 11 -7.45 -12.62 0.19
N PRO A 12 -8.05 -13.36 -0.75
CA PRO A 12 -8.16 -12.89 -2.13
C PRO A 12 -8.82 -11.50 -2.24
N GLU A 13 -9.70 -11.16 -1.30
CA GLU A 13 -10.30 -9.83 -1.19
C GLU A 13 -9.29 -8.75 -0.75
N ASP A 14 -8.49 -9.02 0.30
CA ASP A 14 -7.46 -8.09 0.79
C ASP A 14 -6.30 -7.92 -0.19
N LEU A 15 -5.93 -9.00 -0.89
CA LEU A 15 -4.91 -8.98 -1.92
C LEU A 15 -5.39 -8.15 -3.12
N ALA A 16 -6.64 -8.33 -3.57
CA ALA A 16 -7.24 -7.51 -4.61
C ALA A 16 -7.40 -6.03 -4.19
N LEU A 17 -7.57 -5.75 -2.90
CA LEU A 17 -7.57 -4.39 -2.35
C LEU A 17 -6.16 -3.78 -2.44
N CYS A 18 -5.16 -4.47 -1.90
CA CYS A 18 -3.77 -4.02 -1.90
C CYS A 18 -3.26 -3.79 -3.33
N GLN A 19 -3.62 -4.69 -4.25
CA GLN A 19 -3.22 -4.61 -5.65
C GLN A 19 -3.90 -3.45 -6.38
N ARG A 20 -5.17 -3.13 -6.08
CA ARG A 20 -5.85 -1.93 -6.59
C ARG A 20 -5.23 -0.64 -6.06
N VAL A 21 -4.96 -0.57 -4.75
CA VAL A 21 -4.28 0.57 -4.13
C VAL A 21 -2.91 0.77 -4.79
N PHE A 22 -2.16 -0.30 -4.97
CA PHE A 22 -0.84 -0.27 -5.60
C PHE A 22 -0.90 0.20 -7.06
N ASP A 23 -1.75 -0.41 -7.89
CA ASP A 23 -1.92 -0.06 -9.30
C ASP A 23 -2.35 1.40 -9.46
N GLN A 24 -3.28 1.87 -8.62
CA GLN A 24 -3.74 3.25 -8.64
C GLN A 24 -2.65 4.24 -8.25
N ILE A 25 -1.74 3.88 -7.33
CA ILE A 25 -0.61 4.73 -6.96
C ILE A 25 0.48 4.69 -8.04
N CYS A 26 0.77 3.52 -8.64
CA CYS A 26 1.66 3.42 -9.79
C CYS A 26 1.15 4.29 -10.95
N ALA A 27 -0.13 4.21 -11.29
CA ALA A 27 -0.75 5.02 -12.33
C ALA A 27 -0.74 6.53 -12.02
N ASP A 28 -1.03 6.91 -10.76
CA ASP A 28 -1.02 8.30 -10.30
C ASP A 28 0.39 8.90 -10.31
N ALA A 29 1.39 8.10 -9.98
CA ALA A 29 2.80 8.50 -9.96
C ALA A 29 3.51 8.27 -11.30
N SER A 30 2.83 7.69 -12.29
CA SER A 30 3.44 7.21 -13.54
C SER A 30 4.70 6.35 -13.31
N LEU A 31 4.70 5.57 -12.22
CA LEU A 31 5.80 4.70 -11.84
C LEU A 31 5.70 3.37 -12.58
N ASP A 32 6.84 2.91 -13.10
CA ASP A 32 6.95 1.56 -13.62
C ASP A 32 6.82 0.55 -12.48
N SER A 33 5.91 -0.42 -12.63
CA SER A 33 5.66 -1.48 -11.65
C SER A 33 6.87 -2.38 -11.38
N THR A 34 7.91 -2.27 -12.20
CA THR A 34 9.20 -2.95 -12.05
C THR A 34 10.30 -2.07 -11.46
N SER A 35 10.00 -0.82 -11.13
CA SER A 35 10.96 0.11 -10.53
C SER A 35 11.12 -0.18 -9.03
N ILE A 36 12.28 0.17 -8.46
CA ILE A 36 12.57 0.02 -7.03
C ILE A 36 11.52 0.77 -6.19
N GLU A 37 11.04 1.90 -6.69
CA GLU A 37 9.98 2.70 -6.05
C GLU A 37 8.65 1.93 -5.98
N ALA A 38 8.36 1.09 -6.98
CA ALA A 38 7.18 0.26 -7.00
C ALA A 38 7.32 -0.92 -6.03
N GLU A 39 8.50 -1.52 -5.90
CA GLU A 39 8.74 -2.52 -4.84
C GLU A 39 8.58 -1.92 -3.44
N ASP A 40 9.12 -0.72 -3.19
CA ASP A 40 8.96 -0.02 -1.91
C ASP A 40 7.50 0.33 -1.63
N LEU A 41 6.77 0.81 -2.64
CA LEU A 41 5.34 1.07 -2.55
C LEU A 41 4.54 -0.19 -2.20
N ALA A 42 4.83 -1.33 -2.84
CA ALA A 42 4.17 -2.59 -2.54
C ALA A 42 4.43 -3.01 -1.08
N ALA A 43 5.68 -2.91 -0.62
CA ALA A 43 6.02 -3.17 0.78
C ALA A 43 5.31 -2.22 1.75
N MET A 44 5.13 -0.96 1.36
CA MET A 44 4.45 0.07 2.14
C MET A 44 2.94 -0.18 2.23
N VAL A 45 2.30 -0.58 1.12
CA VAL A 45 0.89 -1.03 1.08
C VAL A 45 0.69 -2.19 2.05
N LEU A 46 1.53 -3.23 1.94
CA LEU A 46 1.47 -4.40 2.79
C LEU A 46 1.69 -4.05 4.27
N SER A 47 2.68 -3.21 4.56
CA SER A 47 2.99 -2.75 5.91
C SER A 47 1.84 -1.94 6.50
N ALA A 48 1.23 -1.04 5.72
CA ALA A 48 0.08 -0.25 6.14
C ALA A 48 -1.14 -1.13 6.41
N PHE A 49 -1.37 -2.13 5.57
CA PHE A 49 -2.45 -3.11 5.70
C PHE A 49 -2.27 -3.97 6.96
N GLN A 50 -1.08 -4.53 7.15
CA GLN A 50 -0.74 -5.36 8.32
C GLN A 50 -0.84 -4.57 9.64
N ARG A 51 -0.44 -3.29 9.62
CA ARG A 51 -0.48 -2.43 10.81
C ARG A 51 -1.89 -1.99 11.17
N SER A 52 -2.85 -2.10 10.25
CA SER A 52 -4.22 -1.62 10.44
C SER A 52 -5.20 -2.43 9.57
N PRO A 53 -5.58 -3.64 10.00
CA PRO A 53 -6.52 -4.48 9.26
C PRO A 53 -7.94 -3.92 9.18
N ASP A 54 -8.27 -2.92 10.00
CA ASP A 54 -9.57 -2.24 10.03
C ASP A 54 -9.64 -1.01 9.09
N LYS A 55 -8.61 -0.72 8.29
CA LYS A 55 -8.58 0.45 7.39
C LYS A 55 -9.16 0.16 6.01
N THR A 56 -10.00 1.07 5.52
CA THR A 56 -10.58 1.06 4.17
C THR A 56 -9.54 1.36 3.09
N GLU A 57 -9.80 0.93 1.85
CA GLU A 57 -8.97 1.23 0.65
C GLU A 57 -8.54 2.70 0.57
N ALA A 58 -9.49 3.62 0.82
CA ALA A 58 -9.27 5.05 0.78
C ALA A 58 -8.27 5.53 1.85
N ASP A 59 -8.25 4.90 3.03
CA ASP A 59 -7.33 5.27 4.10
C ASP A 59 -5.91 4.76 3.79
N LEU A 60 -5.81 3.53 3.25
CA LEU A 60 -4.53 3.02 2.72
C LEU A 60 -3.97 3.94 1.62
N LEU A 61 -4.82 4.30 0.64
CA LEU A 61 -4.45 5.24 -0.42
C LEU A 61 -3.98 6.58 0.15
N ALA A 62 -4.72 7.15 1.11
CA ALA A 62 -4.36 8.42 1.72
C ALA A 62 -3.03 8.34 2.48
N ALA A 63 -2.81 7.27 3.24
CA ALA A 63 -1.58 7.07 4.02
C ALA A 63 -0.35 6.93 3.11
N ILE A 64 -0.46 6.17 2.02
CA ILE A 64 0.66 5.96 1.09
C ILE A 64 0.88 7.21 0.23
N ARG A 65 -0.17 7.87 -0.24
CA ARG A 65 -0.05 9.16 -0.96
C ARG A 65 0.58 10.24 -0.08
N ALA A 66 0.19 10.33 1.19
CA ALA A 66 0.79 11.26 2.14
C ALA A 66 2.28 10.99 2.33
N ARG A 67 2.67 9.71 2.47
CA ARG A 67 4.06 9.29 2.61
C ARG A 67 4.88 9.51 1.32
N ARG A 68 4.29 9.28 0.15
CA ARG A 68 4.91 9.58 -1.15
C ARG A 68 5.17 11.07 -1.32
N ASN A 69 4.19 11.93 -1.00
CA ASN A 69 4.36 13.38 -1.07
C ASN A 69 5.50 13.85 -0.15
N ASP A 70 5.63 13.23 1.02
CA ASP A 70 6.74 13.48 1.94
C ASP A 70 8.10 13.02 1.38
N PHE A 71 8.13 11.90 0.63
CA PHE A 71 9.31 11.41 -0.08
C PHE A 71 9.69 12.32 -1.26
N GLU A 72 8.74 12.73 -2.10
CA GLU A 72 9.00 13.64 -3.21
C GLU A 72 9.46 15.01 -2.74
N LYS A 73 8.98 15.47 -1.58
CA LYS A 73 9.49 16.70 -0.95
C LYS A 73 10.90 16.57 -0.37
N GLN A 74 11.34 15.36 -0.01
CA GLN A 74 12.69 15.11 0.51
C GLN A 74 13.72 14.87 -0.60
N ALA A 75 13.27 14.56 -1.81
CA ALA A 75 14.14 14.37 -2.98
C ALA A 75 14.39 15.67 -3.78
N GLY A 76 13.85 16.81 -3.34
CA GLY A 76 13.97 18.13 -3.98
C GLY A 76 15.01 19.05 -3.34
#